data_AF-A0A1V4VPC9-F1
#
_entry.id   AF-A0A1V4VPC9-F1
#
_cell.length_a   1.000
_cell.length_b   1.000
_cell.length_c   1.000
_cell.angle_alpha   90.00
_cell.angle_beta   90.00
_cell.angle_gamma   90.00
#
_symmetry.space_group_name_H-M   'P 1'
#
loop_
_entity.id
_entity.type
_entity.pdbx_description
1 polymer ?
#
loop_
_entity_poly.entity_id
_entity_poly.type
_entity_poly.pdbx_seq_one_letter_code
_entity_poly.pdbx_strand_id
1 'polypeptide(L)' 'MNGKVTFWFIMMFLPFLLYVDFWQWNTIYPIVFGWIPWHVFYQVLLNIAMVVMFACFCKYHWPKNHFKD' A
#
# COMPACT_ATOMS: atom_id res chain seq x y z
N MET A 1 -15.46 -5.46 -16.20
CA MET A 1 -15.41 -5.27 -14.73
C MET A 1 -16.11 -3.97 -14.38
N ASN A 2 -16.89 -3.93 -13.29
CA ASN A 2 -17.51 -2.70 -12.79
C ASN A 2 -16.42 -1.63 -12.54
N GLY A 3 -16.65 -0.37 -12.91
CA GLY A 3 -15.63 0.69 -12.78
C GLY A 3 -15.07 0.85 -11.36
N LYS A 4 -15.91 0.60 -10.33
CA LYS A 4 -15.50 0.58 -8.93
C LYS A 4 -14.55 -0.57 -8.59
N VAL A 5 -14.82 -1.76 -9.13
CA VAL A 5 -13.97 -2.94 -8.90
C VAL A 5 -12.61 -2.75 -9.56
N THR A 6 -12.61 -2.25 -10.79
CA THR A 6 -11.38 -1.89 -11.52
C THR A 6 -10.55 -0.86 -10.75
N PHE A 7 -11.20 0.16 -10.18
CA PHE A 7 -10.53 1.18 -9.37
C PHE A 7 -9.81 0.57 -8.15
N TRP A 8 -10.51 -0.24 -7.35
CA TRP A 8 -9.91 -0.86 -6.16
C TRP A 8 -8.82 -1.88 -6.52
N PHE A 9 -9.00 -2.61 -7.62
CA PHE A 9 -7.98 -3.50 -8.14
C PHE A 9 -6.70 -2.73 -8.51
N ILE A 10 -6.81 -1.64 -9.28
CA ILE A 10 -5.66 -0.81 -9.66
C ILE A 10 -4.98 -0.21 -8.41
N MET A 11 -5.77 0.29 -7.46
CA MET A 11 -5.26 0.85 -6.20
C MET A 11 -4.44 -0.18 -5.40
N MET A 12 -4.87 -1.44 -5.33
CA MET A 12 -4.13 -2.52 -4.66
C MET A 12 -2.99 -3.09 -5.50
N PHE A 13 -3.08 -3.00 -6.82
CA PHE A 13 -2.04 -3.48 -7.73
C PHE A 13 -0.82 -2.56 -7.78
N LEU A 14 -1.02 -1.25 -7.60
CA LEU A 14 0.06 -0.27 -7.52
C LEU A 14 1.13 -0.58 -6.44
N PRO A 15 0.78 -0.81 -5.16
CA PRO A 15 1.76 -1.16 -4.15
C PRO A 15 2.43 -2.52 -4.41
N PHE A 16 1.79 -3.43 -5.14
CA PHE A 16 2.44 -4.67 -5.58
C PHE A 16 3.55 -4.40 -6.62
N LEU A 17 3.33 -3.51 -7.57
CA LEU A 17 4.38 -3.09 -8.51
C LEU A 17 5.49 -2.33 -7.80
N LEU A 18 5.14 -1.48 -6.85
CA LEU A 18 6.08 -0.73 -6.02
C LEU A 18 6.79 -1.61 -4.98
N TYR A 19 6.32 -2.81 -4.69
CA TYR A 19 7.06 -3.74 -3.85
C TYR A 19 8.32 -4.26 -4.55
N VAL A 20 8.27 -4.38 -5.87
CA VAL A 20 9.42 -4.77 -6.69
C VAL A 20 10.33 -3.55 -6.82
N ASP A 21 11.23 -3.36 -5.86
CA ASP A 21 12.18 -2.24 -5.77
C ASP A 21 13.30 -2.35 -6.83
N PHE A 22 12.94 -2.33 -8.13
CA PHE A 22 13.90 -2.46 -9.23
C PHE A 22 14.72 -1.18 -9.48
N TRP A 23 14.25 -0.02 -9.00
CA TRP A 23 14.93 1.26 -9.21
C TRP A 23 16.13 1.45 -8.28
N GLN A 24 16.32 0.61 -7.25
CA GLN A 24 17.42 0.75 -6.30
C GLN A 24 18.47 -0.37 -6.32
N TRP A 25 18.40 -1.31 -7.26
CA TRP A 25 19.35 -2.45 -7.27
C TRP A 25 20.84 -2.07 -7.40
N ASN A 26 21.18 -0.84 -7.77
CA ASN A 26 22.58 -0.38 -7.92
C ASN A 26 23.06 0.57 -6.81
N THR A 27 22.26 0.86 -5.78
CA THR A 27 22.58 1.90 -4.80
C THR A 27 22.80 1.31 -3.41
N ILE A 28 24.06 1.28 -2.97
CA ILE A 28 24.46 0.70 -1.66
C ILE A 28 24.17 1.67 -0.49
N TYR A 29 24.07 2.98 -0.74
CA TYR A 29 24.09 4.01 0.31
C TYR A 29 22.98 5.07 0.20
N PRO A 30 21.76 4.76 0.65
CA PRO A 30 21.01 5.77 1.37
C PRO A 30 20.58 5.24 2.74
N ILE A 31 21.20 5.77 3.79
CA ILE A 31 20.69 5.57 5.15
C ILE A 31 19.78 6.76 5.47
N VAL A 32 18.49 6.50 5.57
CA VAL A 32 17.50 7.54 5.93
C VAL A 32 17.66 7.85 7.41
N PHE A 33 17.70 9.14 7.76
CA PHE A 33 17.98 9.64 9.11
C PHE A 33 19.35 9.22 9.69
N GLY A 34 20.27 8.67 8.89
CA GLY A 34 21.59 8.24 9.34
C GLY A 34 21.63 6.89 10.08
N TRP A 35 20.50 6.18 10.20
CA TRP A 35 20.44 4.85 10.84
C TRP A 35 19.51 3.81 10.18
N ILE A 36 18.53 4.22 9.36
CA ILE A 36 17.59 3.28 8.73
C ILE A 36 18.06 2.95 7.31
N PRO A 37 18.34 1.66 6.98
CA PRO A 37 18.63 1.27 5.60
C PRO A 37 17.46 1.65 4.70
N TRP A 38 17.71 2.25 3.54
CA TRP A 38 16.65 2.69 2.63
C TRP A 38 15.57 1.63 2.41
N HIS A 39 15.97 0.38 2.14
CA HIS A 39 15.02 -0.70 1.88
C HIS A 39 14.03 -0.91 3.03
N VAL A 40 14.50 -0.76 4.27
CA VAL A 40 13.65 -0.86 5.47
C VAL A 40 12.70 0.34 5.53
N PHE A 41 13.21 1.56 5.34
CA PHE A 41 12.37 2.75 5.30
C PHE A 41 11.29 2.66 4.22
N TYR A 42 11.69 2.24 3.02
CA TYR A 42 10.81 2.07 1.88
C TYR A 42 9.73 1.02 2.13
N GLN A 43 10.09 -0.14 2.68
CA GLN A 43 9.10 -1.15 3.07
C GLN A 43 8.15 -0.67 4.18
N VAL A 44 8.63 0.13 5.14
CA VAL A 44 7.77 0.73 6.16
C VAL A 44 6.74 1.65 5.51
N LEU A 45 7.15 2.50 4.58
CA LEU A 45 6.24 3.37 3.84
C LEU A 45 5.21 2.57 3.03
N LEU A 46 5.63 1.51 2.34
CA LEU A 46 4.71 0.62 1.61
C LEU A 46 3.69 -0.05 2.53
N ASN A 47 4.13 -0.53 3.70
CA ASN A 47 3.22 -1.12 4.69
C ASN A 47 2.21 -0.11 5.22
N ILE A 48 2.64 1.11 5.53
CA ILE A 48 1.73 2.19 5.95
C ILE A 48 0.71 2.49 4.84
N ALA A 49 1.16 2.62 3.60
CA ALA A 49 0.28 2.85 2.45
C ALA A 49 -0.75 1.72 2.31
N MET A 50 -0.32 0.46 2.41
CA MET A 50 -1.20 -0.71 2.36
C MET A 50 -2.25 -0.69 3.48
N VAL A 51 -1.86 -0.42 4.72
CA VAL A 51 -2.80 -0.33 5.85
C VAL A 51 -3.84 0.76 5.60
N VAL A 52 -3.44 1.94 5.13
CA VAL A 52 -4.36 3.03 4.81
C VAL A 52 -5.32 2.65 3.67
N MET A 53 -4.82 2.00 2.63
CA MET A 53 -5.65 1.52 1.51
C MET A 53 -6.67 0.47 1.98
N PHE A 54 -6.25 -0.51 2.78
CA PHE A 54 -7.16 -1.51 3.34
C PHE A 54 -8.19 -0.89 4.30
N ALA A 55 -7.78 0.03 5.16
CA ALA A 55 -8.70 0.74 6.04
C ALA A 55 -9.75 1.53 5.24
N CYS A 56 -9.35 2.21 4.17
CA CYS A 56 -10.27 2.90 3.25
C CYS A 56 -11.21 1.92 2.53
N PHE A 57 -10.66 0.80 2.04
CA PHE A 57 -11.45 -0.25 1.37
C PHE A 57 -12.51 -0.83 2.30
N CYS A 58 -12.11 -1.20 3.51
CA CYS A 58 -13.00 -1.71 4.55
C CYS A 58 -14.05 -0.67 4.90
N LYS A 59 -13.66 0.59 5.18
CA LYS A 59 -14.62 1.67 5.49
C LYS A 59 -15.63 1.92 4.37
N TYR A 60 -15.22 1.83 3.11
CA TYR A 60 -16.09 2.07 1.96
C TYR A 60 -17.08 0.91 1.73
N HIS A 61 -16.64 -0.33 1.90
CA HIS A 61 -17.46 -1.52 1.66
C HIS A 61 -18.12 -2.08 2.93
N TRP A 62 -17.80 -1.51 4.09
CA TRP A 62 -18.44 -1.90 5.35
C TRP A 62 -19.95 -1.76 5.17
N PRO A 63 -20.74 -2.78 5.53
CA PRO A 63 -22.19 -2.65 5.51
C PRO A 63 -22.59 -1.42 6.36
N LYS A 64 -23.66 -0.71 6.00
CA LYS A 64 -24.18 0.37 6.86
C LYS A 64 -25.34 -0.10 7.73
N ASN A 65 -25.93 -1.24 7.36
CA ASN A 65 -27.07 -1.85 8.05
C ASN A 65 -26.58 -3.16 8.68
N HIS A 66 -25.96 -3.07 9.86
CA HIS A 66 -25.46 -4.26 10.57
C HIS A 66 -26.55 -4.92 11.42
N PHE A 67 -27.65 -4.21 11.70
CA PHE A 67 -28.73 -4.65 12.56
C PHE A 67 -30.06 -4.15 11.99
N LYS A 68 -30.66 -4.94 11.10
CA LYS A 68 -32.10 -4.90 10.86
C LYS A 68 -32.57 -6.31 11.10
N ASP A 69 -32.95 -6.55 12.35
CA ASP A 69 -33.83 -7.64 12.73
C ASP A 69 -35.26 -7.30 12.26
#